data_AF-A0A953RW69-F1
#
_entry.id   AF-A0A953RW69-F1
#
_cell.length_a   1.000
_cell.length_b   1.000
_cell.length_c   1.000
_cell.angle_alpha   90.00
_cell.angle_beta   90.00
_cell.angle_gamma   90.00
#
_symmetry.space_group_name_H-M   'P 1'
#
loop_
_entity.id
_entity.type
_entity.pdbx_description
1 polymer ?
#
loop_
_entity_poly.entity_id
_entity_poly.type
_entity_poly.pdbx_seq_one_letter_code
_entity_poly.pdbx_strand_id
1 'polypeptide(L)'
;MQAGKALLAVFGATAAFAQSSPQPEASARPEFEVATIRPSAQALEVGVTAGVKIDGAQFRSAFLTLKDYLGLAYRVKVYQISGPDWISSERFDISATMTPGTAPQIPEMMQRLLEERFQIKIHREKKDSAVYVLEIAKGGLKLHESAPDPNAEDARAPLTITGGGNAQGVSVNLGRGSSYTFGNNKFEGKRLTTAMIAGTLERFLDRPIVDMTDLKGAYDVTLDVTQEDYRAMLIHAAVAAGVSLPPEALRLLDGASLPSLFEAVQKAGLKLDARKAPLDVIIVDEGRKTPTEN
;
A
#
# COMPACT_ATOMS: atom_id res chain seq x y z
N MET A 1 72.16 42.18 5.94
CA MET A 1 72.83 40.88 5.84
C MET A 1 72.46 40.07 7.08
N GLN A 2 72.02 38.82 6.87
CA GLN A 2 72.07 37.60 7.72
C GLN A 2 72.29 37.75 9.24
N ALA A 3 71.75 36.95 10.16
CA ALA A 3 70.82 35.82 10.25
C ALA A 3 70.68 35.58 11.78
N GLY A 4 69.51 35.35 12.36
CA GLY A 4 69.09 33.99 12.77
C GLY A 4 69.45 33.64 14.22
N LYS A 5 68.41 33.29 15.02
CA LYS A 5 68.33 32.35 16.18
C LYS A 5 67.33 32.89 17.22
N ALA A 6 66.14 32.30 17.31
CA ALA A 6 65.77 31.14 18.16
C ALA A 6 65.24 31.61 19.52
N LEU A 7 63.96 31.35 19.80
CA LEU A 7 63.42 31.40 21.15
C LEU A 7 62.70 30.08 21.44
N LEU A 8 63.20 29.40 22.47
CA LEU A 8 62.67 28.17 23.03
C LEU A 8 61.41 28.41 23.86
N ALA A 9 60.61 27.35 23.93
CA ALA A 9 59.37 27.12 24.63
C ALA A 9 59.30 27.52 26.12
N VAL A 10 58.07 27.82 26.57
CA VAL A 10 57.59 27.51 27.92
C VAL A 10 56.29 26.72 27.82
N PHE A 11 56.25 25.58 28.50
CA PHE A 11 55.14 24.65 28.61
C PHE A 11 53.99 25.22 29.45
N GLY A 12 52.76 25.08 28.97
CA GLY A 12 51.53 25.20 29.77
C GLY A 12 50.62 24.02 29.44
N ALA A 13 50.63 23.01 30.31
CA ALA A 13 49.78 21.83 30.19
C ALA A 13 48.40 22.14 30.77
N THR A 14 47.40 22.29 29.91
CA THR A 14 45.98 22.09 30.27
C THR A 14 45.50 20.83 29.59
N ALA A 15 45.37 19.76 30.37
CA ALA A 15 44.68 18.55 29.94
C ALA A 15 43.18 18.88 29.80
N ALA A 16 42.75 19.18 28.58
CA ALA A 16 41.35 19.16 28.23
C ALA A 16 40.91 17.70 28.14
N PHE A 17 40.20 17.20 29.15
CA PHE A 17 39.42 15.98 29.01
C PHE A 17 38.39 16.25 27.90
N ALA A 18 38.60 15.66 26.73
CA ALA A 18 37.59 15.58 25.70
C ALA A 18 36.44 14.73 26.27
N GLN A 19 35.37 15.39 26.74
CA GLN A 19 34.10 14.74 26.94
C GLN A 19 33.60 14.32 25.55
N SER A 20 33.83 13.06 25.18
CA SER A 20 33.09 12.41 24.11
C SER A 20 31.62 12.44 24.51
N SER A 21 30.87 13.37 23.92
CA SER A 21 29.42 13.37 23.98
C SER A 21 28.94 12.03 23.42
N PRO A 22 27.98 11.33 24.06
CA PRO A 22 27.37 10.17 23.44
C PRO A 22 26.71 10.65 22.15
N GLN A 23 27.24 10.21 21.02
CA GLN A 23 26.54 10.31 19.75
C GLN A 23 25.20 9.60 19.94
N PRO A 24 24.06 10.19 19.56
CA PRO A 24 22.79 9.47 19.61
C PRO A 24 23.02 8.18 18.84
N GLU A 25 22.83 7.03 19.48
CA GLU A 25 22.79 5.74 18.79
C GLU A 25 21.84 5.94 17.61
N ALA A 26 22.38 5.80 16.40
CA ALA A 26 21.57 5.82 15.19
C ALA A 26 20.46 4.81 15.45
N SER A 27 19.21 5.28 15.53
CA SER A 27 18.07 4.40 15.77
C SER A 27 18.19 3.24 14.81
N ALA A 28 18.42 2.03 15.34
CA ALA A 28 18.66 0.86 14.52
C ALA A 28 17.51 0.77 13.50
N ARG A 29 17.83 0.70 12.21
CA ARG A 29 16.80 0.56 11.19
C ARG A 29 15.98 -0.69 11.54
N PRO A 30 14.64 -0.62 11.50
CA PRO A 30 13.82 -1.80 11.75
C PRO A 30 14.23 -2.94 10.81
N GLU A 31 14.50 -4.11 11.38
CA GLU A 31 14.86 -5.33 10.64
C GLU A 31 14.23 -6.57 11.27
N PHE A 32 14.03 -7.63 10.47
CA PHE A 32 13.61 -8.92 11.01
C PHE A 32 14.79 -9.60 11.70
N GLU A 33 14.57 -10.15 12.90
CA GLU A 33 15.62 -10.90 13.63
C GLU A 33 16.09 -12.12 12.83
N VAL A 34 15.12 -12.80 12.21
CA VAL A 34 15.36 -13.94 11.33
C VAL A 34 14.37 -13.83 10.17
N ALA A 35 14.85 -13.93 8.94
CA ALA A 35 14.01 -13.98 7.76
C ALA A 35 14.52 -15.04 6.77
N THR A 36 13.61 -15.86 6.27
CA THR A 36 13.86 -16.84 5.21
C THR A 36 13.07 -16.44 3.98
N ILE A 37 13.72 -16.42 2.81
CA ILE A 37 13.07 -16.26 1.51
C ILE A 37 13.26 -17.55 0.71
N ARG A 38 12.18 -18.06 0.13
CA ARG A 38 12.21 -19.25 -0.74
C ARG A 38 11.37 -19.02 -1.99
N PRO A 39 11.78 -19.51 -3.17
CA PRO A 39 10.88 -19.60 -4.30
C PRO A 39 9.62 -20.37 -3.91
N SER A 40 8.44 -19.84 -4.27
CA SER A 40 7.17 -20.50 -3.98
C SER A 40 7.02 -21.74 -4.87
N ALA A 41 6.53 -22.84 -4.29
CA ALA A 41 6.12 -24.00 -5.09
C ALA A 41 4.94 -23.65 -6.02
N GLN A 42 4.80 -24.39 -7.12
CA GLN A 42 3.81 -24.12 -8.17
C GLN A 42 2.38 -24.11 -7.61
N ALA A 43 1.64 -23.05 -7.94
CA ALA A 43 0.25 -22.69 -7.61
C ALA A 43 -0.38 -23.33 -6.36
N LEU A 44 -0.77 -22.46 -5.42
CA LEU A 44 -1.61 -22.78 -4.28
C LEU A 44 -2.77 -23.74 -4.64
N GLU A 45 -2.89 -24.84 -3.91
CA GLU A 45 -4.11 -25.66 -3.93
C GLU A 45 -5.33 -24.79 -3.57
N VAL A 46 -6.48 -25.10 -4.17
CA VAL A 46 -7.75 -24.38 -3.93
C VAL A 46 -8.02 -24.35 -2.42
N GLY A 47 -7.93 -23.16 -1.82
CA GLY A 47 -8.16 -22.95 -0.38
C GLY A 47 -6.97 -22.43 0.43
N VAL A 48 -5.77 -22.30 -0.14
CA VAL A 48 -4.66 -21.61 0.53
C VAL A 48 -4.80 -20.10 0.31
N THR A 49 -4.87 -19.33 1.40
CA THR A 49 -4.91 -17.87 1.37
C THR A 49 -3.55 -17.32 0.91
N ALA A 50 -3.43 -16.94 -0.37
CA ALA A 50 -2.37 -16.05 -0.81
C ALA A 50 -2.44 -14.76 0.02
N GLY A 51 -1.32 -14.31 0.59
CA GLY A 51 -1.27 -13.06 1.34
C GLY A 51 -0.38 -13.09 2.56
N VAL A 52 -0.53 -12.04 3.39
CA VAL A 52 0.27 -11.79 4.59
C VAL A 52 -0.48 -12.28 5.82
N LYS A 53 0.17 -13.08 6.66
CA LYS A 53 -0.29 -13.50 7.98
C LYS A 53 0.69 -13.03 9.04
N ILE A 54 0.17 -12.40 10.08
CA ILE A 54 0.95 -11.97 11.25
C ILE A 54 0.37 -12.68 12.48
N ASP A 55 1.21 -13.40 13.21
CA ASP A 55 0.84 -14.14 14.42
C ASP A 55 1.87 -13.87 15.53
N GLY A 56 1.52 -12.96 16.45
CA GLY A 56 2.46 -12.43 17.43
C GLY A 56 3.69 -11.80 16.76
N ALA A 57 4.87 -12.38 17.02
CA ALA A 57 6.14 -11.95 16.43
C ALA A 57 6.40 -12.55 15.03
N GLN A 58 5.52 -13.40 14.50
CA GLN A 58 5.75 -14.11 13.25
C GLN A 58 5.07 -13.41 12.07
N PHE A 59 5.84 -13.11 11.04
CA PHE A 59 5.37 -12.68 9.72
C PHE A 59 5.49 -13.84 8.73
N ARG A 60 4.41 -14.12 7.98
CA ARG A 60 4.42 -15.09 6.89
C ARG A 60 3.72 -14.53 5.67
N SER A 61 4.29 -14.73 4.50
CA SER A 61 3.64 -14.48 3.22
C SER A 61 3.93 -15.61 2.25
N ALA A 62 2.96 -15.89 1.39
CA ALA A 62 3.08 -16.93 0.39
C ALA A 62 2.68 -16.42 -1.00
N PHE A 63 3.38 -16.92 -2.01
CA PHE A 63 3.02 -16.79 -3.42
C PHE A 63 2.99 -15.35 -3.95
N LEU A 64 3.83 -14.45 -3.42
CA LEU A 64 3.92 -13.05 -3.85
C LEU A 64 5.16 -12.80 -4.71
N THR A 65 5.03 -11.93 -5.72
CA THR A 65 6.16 -11.50 -6.56
C THR A 65 7.02 -10.47 -5.84
N LEU A 66 8.24 -10.21 -6.31
CA LEU A 66 9.05 -9.11 -5.78
C LEU A 66 8.33 -7.77 -5.90
N LYS A 67 7.58 -7.56 -6.98
CA LYS A 67 6.76 -6.35 -7.18
C LYS A 67 5.68 -6.18 -6.11
N ASP A 68 5.04 -7.28 -5.69
CA ASP A 68 4.07 -7.27 -4.59
C ASP A 68 4.74 -6.89 -3.26
N TYR A 69 5.91 -7.47 -2.98
CA TYR A 69 6.69 -7.14 -1.78
C TYR A 69 7.16 -5.68 -1.77
N LEU A 70 7.57 -5.13 -2.91
CA LEU A 70 7.89 -3.70 -3.04
C LEU A 70 6.67 -2.82 -2.78
N GLY A 71 5.48 -3.22 -3.23
CA GLY A 71 4.22 -2.53 -2.93
C GLY A 71 3.93 -2.48 -1.44
N LEU A 72 4.12 -3.61 -0.75
CA LEU A 72 4.00 -3.71 0.71
C LEU A 72 5.06 -2.84 1.42
N ALA A 73 6.32 -2.96 1.01
CA ALA A 73 7.47 -2.31 1.64
C ALA A 73 7.37 -0.77 1.58
N TYR A 74 6.93 -0.22 0.44
CA TYR A 74 6.87 1.22 0.23
C TYR A 74 5.47 1.81 0.32
N ARG A 75 4.46 1.00 0.65
CA ARG A 75 3.06 1.41 0.79
C ARG A 75 2.49 2.05 -0.48
N VAL A 76 2.87 1.51 -1.64
CA VAL A 76 2.40 1.95 -2.96
C VAL A 76 1.63 0.83 -3.64
N LYS A 77 0.79 1.19 -4.62
CA LYS A 77 0.11 0.20 -5.44
C LYS A 77 1.08 -0.43 -6.44
N VAL A 78 0.82 -1.67 -6.83
CA VAL A 78 1.68 -2.42 -7.78
C VAL A 78 1.85 -1.67 -9.11
N TYR A 79 0.82 -0.97 -9.62
CA TYR A 79 0.95 -0.17 -10.84
C TYR A 79 1.87 1.06 -10.69
N GLN A 80 2.15 1.51 -9.46
CA GLN A 80 3.12 2.57 -9.16
C GLN A 80 4.55 2.05 -9.08
N ILE A 81 4.79 0.80 -9.48
CA ILE A 81 6.13 0.19 -9.47
C ILE A 81 6.50 -0.16 -10.91
N SER A 82 7.64 0.36 -11.35
CA SER A 82 8.26 0.04 -12.63
C SER A 82 9.66 -0.50 -12.41
N GLY A 83 10.19 -1.20 -13.40
CA GLY A 83 11.47 -1.88 -13.33
C GLY A 83 11.54 -3.04 -14.32
N PRO A 84 12.60 -3.85 -14.24
CA PRO A 84 12.74 -5.02 -15.10
C PRO A 84 11.59 -6.01 -14.96
N ASP A 85 11.16 -6.63 -16.07
CA ASP A 85 9.98 -7.53 -16.10
C ASP A 85 10.02 -8.66 -15.06
N TRP A 86 11.23 -9.12 -14.71
CA TRP A 86 11.44 -10.22 -13.77
C TRP A 86 10.93 -9.93 -12.35
N ILE A 87 10.76 -8.67 -11.95
CA ILE A 87 10.19 -8.34 -10.63
C ILE A 87 8.74 -8.83 -10.49
N SER A 88 8.05 -9.07 -11.61
CA SER A 88 6.65 -9.52 -11.66
C SER A 88 6.50 -11.00 -11.99
N SER A 89 7.60 -11.74 -12.21
CA SER A 89 7.54 -13.10 -12.74
C SER A 89 7.66 -14.18 -11.65
N GLU A 90 8.72 -14.13 -10.85
CA GLU A 90 8.99 -15.16 -9.84
C GLU A 90 8.24 -14.83 -8.55
N ARG A 91 7.75 -15.88 -7.88
CA ARG A 91 7.02 -15.76 -6.62
C ARG A 91 7.86 -16.34 -5.49
N PHE A 92 7.78 -15.69 -4.34
CA PHE A 92 8.54 -16.03 -3.15
C PHE A 92 7.64 -16.11 -1.93
N ASP A 93 7.99 -17.05 -1.05
CA ASP A 93 7.45 -17.15 0.30
C ASP A 93 8.45 -16.51 1.26
N ILE A 94 7.96 -15.67 2.16
CA ILE A 94 8.76 -15.04 3.22
C ILE A 94 8.23 -15.52 4.56
N SER A 95 9.12 -16.06 5.40
CA SER A 95 8.86 -16.33 6.81
C SER A 95 9.85 -15.53 7.64
N ALA A 96 9.36 -14.68 8.53
CA ALA A 96 10.22 -13.79 9.30
C ALA A 96 9.76 -13.62 10.75
N THR A 97 10.71 -13.35 11.64
CA THR A 97 10.49 -13.09 13.07
C THR A 97 10.78 -11.63 13.36
N MET A 98 9.83 -10.96 14.01
CA MET A 98 9.91 -9.56 14.45
C MET A 98 10.34 -9.50 15.91
N THR A 99 11.09 -8.46 16.29
CA THR A 99 11.44 -8.23 17.69
C THR A 99 10.20 -7.99 18.55
N PRO A 100 9.99 -8.78 19.62
CA PRO A 100 8.85 -8.61 20.51
C PRO A 100 8.78 -7.20 21.13
N GLY A 101 7.57 -6.65 21.25
CA GLY A 101 7.34 -5.36 21.93
C GLY A 101 7.58 -4.11 21.07
N THR A 102 8.11 -4.24 19.85
CA THR A 102 8.16 -3.13 18.89
C THR A 102 6.82 -3.05 18.15
N ALA A 103 6.26 -1.85 17.98
CA ALA A 103 5.15 -1.67 17.05
C ALA A 103 5.60 -2.16 15.65
N PRO A 104 4.83 -3.02 14.96
CA PRO A 104 5.30 -3.66 13.74
C PRO A 104 5.57 -2.61 12.65
N GLN A 105 6.85 -2.32 12.40
CA GLN A 105 7.35 -1.52 11.28
C GLN A 105 7.60 -2.43 10.07
N ILE A 106 6.61 -3.28 9.76
CA ILE A 106 6.75 -4.33 8.74
C ILE A 106 7.16 -3.76 7.38
N PRO A 107 6.60 -2.64 6.88
CA PRO A 107 7.03 -2.07 5.62
C PRO A 107 8.51 -1.70 5.63
N GLU A 108 9.01 -1.09 6.70
CA GLU A 108 10.40 -0.66 6.84
C GLU A 108 11.36 -1.86 6.99
N MET A 109 10.97 -2.88 7.76
CA MET A 109 11.69 -4.16 7.86
C MET A 109 11.73 -4.89 6.52
N MET A 110 10.63 -4.84 5.75
CA MET A 110 10.55 -5.41 4.41
C MET A 110 11.45 -4.66 3.43
N GLN A 111 11.49 -3.32 3.46
CA GLN A 111 12.44 -2.54 2.65
C GLN A 111 13.87 -3.04 2.89
N ARG A 112 14.25 -3.21 4.16
CA ARG A 112 15.59 -3.68 4.51
C ARG A 112 15.86 -5.09 3.99
N LEU A 113 14.92 -6.02 4.20
CA LEU A 113 15.04 -7.39 3.73
C LEU A 113 15.22 -7.47 2.21
N LEU A 114 14.47 -6.66 1.44
CA LEU A 114 14.58 -6.62 -0.02
C LEU A 114 15.89 -5.99 -0.49
N GLU A 115 16.35 -4.92 0.17
CA GLU A 115 17.68 -4.33 -0.07
C GLU A 115 18.80 -5.34 0.17
N GLU A 116 18.74 -6.16 1.22
CA GLU A 116 19.82 -7.09 1.55
C GLU A 116 19.80 -8.35 0.69
N ARG A 117 18.62 -8.98 0.54
CA ARG A 117 18.51 -10.28 -0.12
C ARG A 117 18.46 -10.16 -1.64
N PHE A 118 17.78 -9.15 -2.15
CA PHE A 118 17.67 -8.93 -3.59
C PHE A 118 18.62 -7.83 -4.08
N GLN A 119 19.35 -7.13 -3.21
CA GLN A 119 20.26 -6.03 -3.59
C GLN A 119 19.54 -4.96 -4.42
N ILE A 120 18.27 -4.71 -4.08
CA ILE A 120 17.42 -3.79 -4.82
C ILE A 120 17.88 -2.35 -4.58
N LYS A 121 18.06 -1.60 -5.66
CA LYS A 121 18.14 -0.14 -5.60
C LYS A 121 16.95 0.46 -6.33
N ILE A 122 16.40 1.51 -5.73
CA ILE A 122 15.24 2.21 -6.26
C ILE A 122 15.44 3.72 -6.21
N HIS A 123 14.69 4.42 -7.05
CA HIS A 123 14.40 5.84 -6.87
C HIS A 123 12.90 6.11 -7.07
N ARG A 124 12.49 7.34 -6.75
CA ARG A 124 11.12 7.82 -6.96
C ARG A 124 11.11 8.83 -8.10
N GLU A 125 10.12 8.71 -8.97
CA GLU A 125 9.83 9.68 -10.01
C GLU A 125 8.35 10.07 -10.01
N LYS A 126 8.03 11.22 -10.60
CA LYS A 126 6.64 11.59 -10.90
C LYS A 126 6.34 11.25 -12.35
N LYS A 127 5.32 10.41 -12.56
CA LYS A 127 4.89 9.99 -13.89
C LYS A 127 3.47 10.41 -14.17
N ASP A 128 3.28 11.19 -15.24
CA ASP A 128 1.95 11.53 -15.73
C ASP A 128 1.20 10.26 -16.17
N SER A 129 0.08 9.99 -15.52
CA SER A 129 -0.74 8.81 -15.76
C SER A 129 -2.20 9.22 -15.96
N ALA A 130 -2.94 8.46 -16.78
CA ALA A 130 -4.38 8.62 -16.87
C ALA A 130 -5.01 8.11 -15.58
N VAL A 131 -5.69 9.00 -14.85
CA VAL A 131 -6.31 8.72 -13.56
C VAL A 131 -7.75 9.24 -13.53
N TYR A 132 -8.51 8.76 -12.56
CA TYR A 132 -9.64 9.52 -12.05
C TYR A 132 -9.16 10.34 -10.85
N VAL A 133 -9.51 11.62 -10.80
CA VAL A 133 -9.31 12.41 -9.58
C VAL A 133 -10.63 12.49 -8.83
N LEU A 134 -10.61 12.06 -7.57
CA LEU A 134 -11.71 12.21 -6.63
C LEU A 134 -11.63 13.60 -6.01
N GLU A 135 -12.64 14.43 -6.28
CA GLU A 135 -12.74 15.80 -5.75
C GLU A 135 -14.15 16.04 -5.20
N ILE A 136 -14.33 17.12 -4.44
CA ILE A 136 -15.66 17.55 -4.01
C ILE A 136 -16.43 18.07 -5.24
N ALA A 137 -17.69 17.64 -5.39
CA ALA A 137 -18.54 18.09 -6.49
C ALA A 137 -18.92 19.57 -6.32
N LYS A 138 -19.31 20.24 -7.42
CA LYS A 138 -19.74 21.66 -7.40
C LYS A 138 -20.90 21.96 -6.42
N GLY A 139 -21.65 20.95 -6.00
CA GLY A 139 -22.74 21.06 -5.02
C GLY A 139 -22.33 20.86 -3.56
N GLY A 140 -21.03 20.72 -3.28
CA GLY A 140 -20.52 20.43 -1.93
C GLY A 140 -20.67 18.95 -1.53
N LEU A 141 -20.00 18.59 -0.43
CA LEU A 141 -20.06 17.26 0.15
C LEU A 141 -21.47 16.96 0.68
N LYS A 142 -22.02 15.78 0.34
CA LYS A 142 -23.33 15.32 0.81
C LYS A 142 -23.25 14.06 1.68
N LEU A 143 -22.05 13.53 1.86
CA LEU A 143 -21.82 12.40 2.75
C LEU A 143 -22.04 12.78 4.20
N HIS A 144 -22.57 11.84 4.99
CA HIS A 144 -22.67 12.01 6.43
C HIS A 144 -21.32 11.67 7.06
N GLU A 145 -20.78 12.60 7.85
CA GLU A 145 -19.60 12.34 8.65
C GLU A 145 -19.95 11.35 9.77
N SER A 146 -19.22 10.24 9.84
CA SER A 146 -19.42 9.20 10.83
C SER A 146 -18.97 9.68 12.20
N ALA A 147 -19.59 9.16 13.26
CA ALA A 147 -19.12 9.38 14.61
C ALA A 147 -17.65 8.94 14.77
N PRO A 148 -16.85 9.64 15.62
CA PRO A 148 -15.48 9.28 15.92
C PRO A 148 -15.34 7.81 16.33
N ASP A 149 -14.17 7.22 16.09
CA ASP A 149 -13.88 5.88 16.58
C ASP A 149 -13.97 5.85 18.11
N PRO A 150 -14.88 5.05 18.73
CA PRO A 150 -14.94 4.95 20.18
C PRO A 150 -13.64 4.41 20.79
N ASN A 151 -12.81 3.75 19.98
CA ASN A 151 -11.48 3.26 20.37
C ASN A 151 -10.35 4.09 19.73
N ALA A 152 -10.60 5.36 19.38
CA ALA A 152 -9.62 6.23 18.72
C ALA A 152 -8.29 6.32 19.51
N GLU A 153 -8.39 6.38 20.83
CA GLU A 153 -7.26 6.61 21.75
C GLU A 153 -6.48 5.34 22.09
N ASP A 154 -7.05 4.16 21.89
CA ASP A 154 -6.37 2.89 22.16
C ASP A 154 -5.72 2.33 20.90
N ALA A 155 -4.54 2.85 20.56
CA ALA A 155 -3.72 2.37 19.46
C ALA A 155 -3.26 0.90 19.62
N ARG A 156 -3.46 0.29 20.79
CA ARG A 156 -3.10 -1.11 21.08
C ARG A 156 -4.30 -2.06 20.97
N ALA A 157 -5.51 -1.54 20.76
CA ALA A 157 -6.68 -2.39 20.55
C ALA A 157 -6.48 -3.30 19.32
N PRO A 158 -6.83 -4.59 19.43
CA PRO A 158 -6.63 -5.54 18.33
C PRO A 158 -7.41 -5.12 17.09
N LEU A 159 -6.70 -4.99 15.96
CA LEU A 159 -7.27 -4.71 14.64
C LEU A 159 -7.65 -6.02 13.95
N THR A 160 -8.94 -6.35 13.96
CA THR A 160 -9.47 -7.46 13.17
C THR A 160 -9.88 -6.95 11.79
N ILE A 161 -9.14 -7.35 10.76
CA ILE A 161 -9.49 -7.11 9.36
C ILE A 161 -9.96 -8.44 8.78
N THR A 162 -11.19 -8.49 8.28
CA THR A 162 -11.76 -9.68 7.65
C THR A 162 -12.43 -9.30 6.35
N GLY A 163 -12.38 -10.19 5.36
CA GLY A 163 -13.03 -9.97 4.09
C GLY A 163 -13.49 -11.29 3.51
N GLY A 164 -14.64 -11.27 2.85
CA GLY A 164 -15.18 -12.43 2.16
C GLY A 164 -16.06 -11.97 1.00
N GLY A 165 -16.11 -12.77 -0.05
CA GLY A 165 -16.94 -12.49 -1.21
C GLY A 165 -17.45 -13.75 -1.87
N ASN A 166 -18.54 -13.61 -2.59
CA ASN A 166 -19.14 -14.63 -3.44
C ASN A 166 -19.72 -13.97 -4.69
N ALA A 167 -20.45 -14.73 -5.51
CA ALA A 167 -21.06 -14.21 -6.74
C ALA A 167 -22.06 -13.06 -6.53
N GLN A 168 -22.57 -12.88 -5.31
CA GLN A 168 -23.57 -11.86 -4.95
C GLN A 168 -22.92 -10.58 -4.43
N GLY A 169 -21.64 -10.61 -4.06
CA GLY A 169 -20.93 -9.43 -3.59
C GLY A 169 -19.75 -9.72 -2.67
N VAL A 170 -19.20 -8.65 -2.12
CA VAL A 170 -18.06 -8.63 -1.20
C VAL A 170 -18.46 -7.91 0.08
N SER A 171 -17.96 -8.40 1.22
CA SER A 171 -18.04 -7.74 2.52
C SER A 171 -16.67 -7.70 3.16
N VAL A 172 -16.25 -6.52 3.64
CA VAL A 172 -14.95 -6.30 4.26
C VAL A 172 -15.09 -5.47 5.53
N ASN A 173 -14.55 -5.99 6.63
CA ASN A 173 -14.28 -5.28 7.86
C ASN A 173 -12.83 -4.79 7.85
N LEU A 174 -12.62 -3.49 8.03
CA LEU A 174 -11.32 -2.82 8.01
C LEU A 174 -10.82 -2.48 9.43
N GLY A 175 -11.50 -2.98 10.48
CA GLY A 175 -11.25 -2.66 11.87
C GLY A 175 -11.78 -1.28 12.27
N ARG A 176 -11.76 -0.98 13.57
CA ARG A 176 -12.10 0.36 14.13
C ARG A 176 -13.48 0.89 13.69
N GLY A 177 -14.44 -0.01 13.50
CA GLY A 177 -15.79 0.31 13.00
C GLY A 177 -15.86 0.70 11.52
N SER A 178 -14.75 0.60 10.79
CA SER A 178 -14.71 0.82 9.33
C SER A 178 -15.05 -0.46 8.61
N SER A 179 -15.97 -0.40 7.64
CA SER A 179 -16.33 -1.55 6.82
C SER A 179 -16.93 -1.12 5.49
N TYR A 180 -17.00 -2.03 4.53
CA TYR A 180 -17.84 -1.83 3.37
C TYR A 180 -18.42 -3.15 2.85
N THR A 181 -19.54 -3.04 2.16
CA THR A 181 -20.12 -4.09 1.33
C THR A 181 -20.24 -3.60 -0.10
N PHE A 182 -20.11 -4.51 -1.05
CA PHE A 182 -20.47 -4.27 -2.44
C PHE A 182 -21.28 -5.47 -2.92
N GLY A 183 -22.58 -5.31 -3.04
CA GLY A 183 -23.51 -6.40 -3.34
C GLY A 183 -24.87 -5.87 -3.75
N ASN A 184 -25.64 -6.64 -4.50
CA ASN A 184 -26.99 -6.25 -4.94
C ASN A 184 -27.05 -4.87 -5.61
N ASN A 185 -26.07 -4.57 -6.47
CA ASN A 185 -25.93 -3.28 -7.16
C ASN A 185 -25.69 -2.07 -6.23
N LYS A 186 -25.21 -2.31 -5.01
CA LYS A 186 -25.03 -1.26 -4.00
C LYS A 186 -23.67 -1.37 -3.33
N PHE A 187 -22.98 -0.23 -3.23
CA PHE A 187 -21.82 -0.07 -2.36
C PHE A 187 -22.26 0.63 -1.08
N GLU A 188 -22.00 0.02 0.07
CA GLU A 188 -22.27 0.62 1.37
C GLU A 188 -20.99 0.63 2.19
N GLY A 189 -20.50 1.81 2.53
CA GLY A 189 -19.34 2.02 3.38
C GLY A 189 -19.75 2.64 4.71
N LYS A 190 -19.12 2.17 5.79
CA LYS A 190 -19.22 2.73 7.13
C LYS A 190 -17.87 3.25 7.56
N ARG A 191 -17.84 4.49 8.05
CA ARG A 191 -16.64 5.16 8.58
C ARG A 191 -15.44 5.05 7.62
N LEU A 192 -15.63 5.42 6.36
CA LEU A 192 -14.55 5.41 5.37
C LEU A 192 -13.99 6.81 5.17
N THR A 193 -12.66 6.95 5.21
CA THR A 193 -12.01 8.17 4.70
C THR A 193 -12.16 8.22 3.18
N THR A 194 -12.04 9.41 2.57
CA THR A 194 -12.06 9.54 1.10
C THR A 194 -10.93 8.76 0.43
N ALA A 195 -9.78 8.64 1.08
CA ALA A 195 -8.68 7.79 0.62
C ALA A 195 -9.07 6.29 0.61
N MET A 196 -9.82 5.83 1.62
CA MET A 196 -10.37 4.46 1.64
C MET A 196 -11.44 4.26 0.57
N ILE A 197 -12.30 5.24 0.34
CA ILE A 197 -13.30 5.19 -0.74
C ILE A 197 -12.59 5.09 -2.09
N ALA A 198 -11.63 5.99 -2.38
CA ALA A 198 -10.83 5.97 -3.60
C ALA A 198 -10.14 4.62 -3.82
N GLY A 199 -9.39 4.15 -2.81
CA GLY A 199 -8.68 2.88 -2.89
C GLY A 199 -9.58 1.64 -3.00
N THR A 200 -10.85 1.75 -2.62
CA THR A 200 -11.85 0.67 -2.77
C THR A 200 -12.49 0.71 -4.15
N LEU A 201 -12.92 1.88 -4.62
CA LEU A 201 -13.51 2.07 -5.95
C LEU A 201 -12.52 1.76 -7.07
N GLU A 202 -11.24 2.06 -6.87
CA GLU A 202 -10.16 1.76 -7.80
C GLU A 202 -10.12 0.29 -8.24
N ARG A 203 -10.55 -0.66 -7.38
CA ARG A 203 -10.60 -2.10 -7.71
C ARG A 203 -11.62 -2.44 -8.80
N PHE A 204 -12.56 -1.55 -9.05
CA PHE A 204 -13.68 -1.74 -9.97
C PHE A 204 -13.56 -0.88 -11.24
N LEU A 205 -12.51 -0.05 -11.33
CA LEU A 205 -12.27 0.88 -12.43
C LEU A 205 -11.05 0.47 -13.26
N ASP A 206 -10.95 1.06 -14.45
CA ASP A 206 -9.85 0.85 -15.41
C ASP A 206 -8.61 1.69 -15.11
N ARG A 207 -8.69 2.65 -14.17
CA ARG A 207 -7.63 3.62 -13.87
C ARG A 207 -7.50 3.88 -12.38
N PRO A 208 -6.29 4.28 -11.92
CA PRO A 208 -6.07 4.72 -10.56
C PRO A 208 -6.99 5.87 -10.16
N ILE A 209 -7.33 5.93 -8.87
CA ILE A 209 -8.05 7.07 -8.29
C ILE A 209 -7.12 7.86 -7.38
N VAL A 210 -6.94 9.15 -7.68
CA VAL A 210 -6.19 10.09 -6.83
C VAL A 210 -7.17 10.91 -6.00
N ASP A 211 -7.09 10.80 -4.68
CA ASP A 211 -7.90 11.62 -3.77
C ASP A 211 -7.33 13.04 -3.65
N MET A 212 -8.11 14.03 -4.08
CA MET A 212 -7.84 15.46 -3.95
C MET A 212 -9.00 16.20 -3.27
N THR A 213 -9.73 15.50 -2.38
CA THR A 213 -10.83 16.11 -1.63
C THR A 213 -10.37 16.95 -0.45
N ASP A 214 -9.14 16.72 0.04
CA ASP A 214 -8.57 17.27 1.27
C ASP A 214 -9.37 16.98 2.57
N LEU A 215 -10.38 16.10 2.48
CA LEU A 215 -11.22 15.74 3.62
C LEU A 215 -10.45 14.88 4.63
N LYS A 216 -10.61 15.20 5.92
CA LYS A 216 -9.95 14.48 7.03
C LYS A 216 -10.90 13.61 7.85
N GLY A 217 -12.20 13.79 7.65
CA GLY A 217 -13.24 13.01 8.31
C GLY A 217 -13.34 11.58 7.76
N ALA A 218 -14.14 10.77 8.45
CA ALA A 218 -14.61 9.49 7.96
C ALA A 218 -16.11 9.60 7.70
N TYR A 219 -16.59 8.90 6.68
CA TYR A 219 -17.93 9.09 6.15
C TYR A 219 -18.66 7.77 5.98
N ASP A 220 -19.97 7.83 6.21
CA ASP A 220 -20.89 6.80 5.76
C ASP A 220 -21.26 7.10 4.30
N VAL A 221 -21.11 6.10 3.45
CA VAL A 221 -21.30 6.25 2.00
C VAL A 221 -22.24 5.16 1.49
N THR A 222 -23.13 5.56 0.58
CA THR A 222 -24.00 4.65 -0.14
C THR A 222 -23.99 5.07 -1.59
N LEU A 223 -23.61 4.15 -2.48
CA LEU A 223 -23.62 4.34 -3.92
C LEU A 223 -24.48 3.24 -4.54
N ASP A 224 -25.61 3.62 -5.10
CA ASP A 224 -26.46 2.73 -5.89
C ASP A 224 -26.03 2.78 -7.36
N VAL A 225 -25.73 1.63 -7.93
CA VAL A 225 -25.37 1.49 -9.35
C VAL A 225 -26.45 0.68 -10.07
N THR A 226 -26.46 0.78 -11.39
CA THR A 226 -27.30 -0.10 -12.21
C THR A 226 -26.75 -1.52 -12.21
N GLN A 227 -27.59 -2.49 -12.57
CA GLN A 227 -27.16 -3.88 -12.71
C GLN A 227 -26.06 -4.05 -13.79
N GLU A 228 -26.09 -3.22 -14.84
CA GLU A 228 -25.09 -3.23 -15.90
C GLU A 228 -23.72 -2.81 -15.38
N ASP A 229 -23.64 -1.64 -14.72
CA ASP A 229 -22.41 -1.15 -14.10
C ASP A 229 -21.90 -2.12 -13.03
N TYR A 230 -22.80 -2.65 -12.21
CA TYR A 230 -22.44 -3.64 -11.19
C TYR A 230 -21.74 -4.86 -11.81
N ARG A 231 -22.27 -5.38 -12.93
CA ARG A 231 -21.67 -6.53 -13.63
C ARG A 231 -20.30 -6.19 -14.22
N ALA A 232 -20.16 -5.03 -14.87
CA ALA A 232 -18.88 -4.57 -15.40
C ALA A 232 -17.84 -4.39 -14.28
N MET A 233 -18.23 -3.79 -13.16
CA MET A 233 -17.38 -3.62 -11.98
C MET A 233 -16.92 -4.97 -11.40
N LEU A 234 -17.80 -5.96 -11.29
CA LEU A 234 -17.42 -7.30 -10.82
C LEU A 234 -16.43 -7.99 -11.77
N ILE A 235 -16.59 -7.82 -13.08
CA ILE A 235 -15.66 -8.34 -14.09
C ILE A 235 -14.29 -7.66 -13.95
N HIS A 236 -14.25 -6.32 -13.78
CA HIS A 236 -13.01 -5.60 -13.49
C HIS A 236 -12.31 -6.13 -12.24
N ALA A 237 -13.05 -6.31 -11.14
CA ALA A 237 -12.49 -6.83 -9.89
C ALA A 237 -11.94 -8.26 -10.04
N ALA A 238 -12.65 -9.12 -10.78
CA ALA A 238 -12.19 -10.48 -11.06
C ALA A 238 -10.91 -10.49 -11.92
N VAL A 239 -10.82 -9.66 -12.96
CA VAL A 239 -9.61 -9.49 -13.76
C VAL A 239 -8.46 -8.97 -12.91
N ALA A 240 -8.69 -7.95 -12.07
CA ALA A 240 -7.69 -7.40 -11.16
C ALA A 240 -7.21 -8.44 -10.13
N ALA A 241 -8.06 -9.39 -9.75
CA ALA A 241 -7.72 -10.52 -8.89
C ALA A 241 -7.03 -11.69 -9.64
N GLY A 242 -6.79 -11.56 -10.95
CA GLY A 242 -6.16 -12.61 -11.76
C GLY A 242 -7.06 -13.80 -12.08
N VAL A 243 -8.38 -13.64 -11.94
CA VAL A 243 -9.36 -14.68 -12.29
C VAL A 243 -9.46 -14.79 -13.81
N SER A 244 -9.26 -15.99 -14.34
CA SER A 244 -9.46 -16.27 -15.77
C SER A 244 -10.95 -16.27 -16.09
N LEU A 245 -11.39 -15.31 -16.91
CA LEU A 245 -12.78 -15.17 -17.34
C LEU A 245 -12.95 -15.57 -18.82
N PRO A 246 -14.13 -16.06 -19.23
CA PRO A 246 -14.42 -16.34 -20.62
C PRO A 246 -14.40 -15.05 -21.47
N PRO A 247 -14.00 -15.11 -22.76
CA PRO A 247 -13.93 -13.92 -23.62
C PRO A 247 -15.23 -13.13 -23.70
N GLU A 248 -16.39 -13.80 -23.62
CA GLU A 248 -17.71 -13.18 -23.64
C GLU A 248 -17.95 -12.28 -22.42
N ALA A 249 -17.38 -12.63 -21.26
CA ALA A 249 -17.45 -11.78 -20.07
C ALA A 249 -16.54 -10.56 -20.22
N LEU A 250 -15.33 -10.72 -20.79
CA LEU A 250 -14.40 -9.61 -21.00
C LEU A 250 -14.95 -8.57 -22.00
N ARG A 251 -15.73 -9.01 -23.00
CA ARG A 251 -16.43 -8.13 -23.94
C ARG A 251 -17.40 -7.16 -23.29
N LEU A 252 -17.88 -7.44 -22.08
CA LEU A 252 -18.73 -6.50 -21.33
C LEU A 252 -17.94 -5.30 -20.80
N LEU A 253 -16.61 -5.34 -20.80
CA LEU A 253 -15.76 -4.20 -20.48
C LEU A 253 -15.53 -3.29 -21.69
N ASP A 254 -15.74 -3.79 -22.92
CA ASP A 254 -15.53 -3.03 -24.15
C ASP A 254 -16.60 -1.92 -24.26
N GLY A 255 -16.23 -0.69 -23.91
CA GLY A 255 -17.13 0.47 -23.97
C GLY A 255 -17.95 0.73 -22.70
N ALA A 256 -17.69 0.03 -21.59
CA ALA A 256 -18.33 0.30 -20.32
C ALA A 256 -17.90 1.70 -19.79
N SER A 257 -18.83 2.65 -19.77
CA SER A 257 -18.59 4.02 -19.27
C SER A 257 -18.98 4.22 -17.79
N LEU A 258 -19.39 3.14 -17.12
CA LEU A 258 -19.88 3.08 -15.74
C LEU A 258 -20.73 4.30 -15.31
N PRO A 259 -21.66 4.82 -16.14
CA PRO A 259 -22.27 6.13 -15.93
C PRO A 259 -23.02 6.24 -14.59
N SER A 260 -23.66 5.16 -14.15
CA SER A 260 -24.42 5.18 -12.89
C SER A 260 -23.51 5.23 -11.66
N LEU A 261 -22.28 4.70 -11.73
CA LEU A 261 -21.28 4.91 -10.68
C LEU A 261 -20.86 6.38 -10.58
N PHE A 262 -20.55 7.03 -11.70
CA PHE A 262 -20.17 8.44 -11.71
C PHE A 262 -21.31 9.33 -11.18
N GLU A 263 -22.55 9.03 -11.59
CA GLU A 263 -23.74 9.69 -11.05
C GLU A 263 -23.93 9.44 -9.55
N ALA A 264 -23.72 8.21 -9.07
CA ALA A 264 -23.85 7.88 -7.65
C ALA A 264 -22.82 8.63 -6.80
N VAL A 265 -21.56 8.69 -7.26
CA VAL A 265 -20.50 9.49 -6.62
C VAL A 265 -20.89 10.98 -6.63
N GLN A 266 -21.46 11.48 -7.73
CA GLN A 266 -21.97 12.84 -7.82
C GLN A 266 -23.13 13.14 -6.85
N LYS A 267 -24.05 12.19 -6.67
CA LYS A 267 -25.14 12.28 -5.69
C LYS A 267 -24.62 12.30 -4.25
N ALA A 268 -23.50 11.65 -3.98
CA ALA A 268 -22.77 11.73 -2.71
C ALA A 268 -22.01 13.06 -2.51
N GLY A 269 -22.02 13.97 -3.48
CA GLY A 269 -21.31 15.26 -3.39
C GLY A 269 -19.81 15.17 -3.68
N LEU A 270 -19.37 14.07 -4.28
CA LEU A 270 -18.01 13.86 -4.78
C LEU A 270 -18.05 13.80 -6.31
N LYS A 271 -16.91 13.85 -6.99
CA LYS A 271 -16.85 13.60 -8.44
C LYS A 271 -15.60 12.81 -8.78
N LEU A 272 -15.68 11.97 -9.80
CA LEU A 272 -14.54 11.34 -10.45
C LEU A 272 -14.30 12.06 -11.78
N ASP A 273 -13.15 12.72 -11.89
CA ASP A 273 -12.79 13.47 -13.09
C ASP A 273 -11.63 12.78 -13.82
N ALA A 274 -11.86 12.38 -15.07
CA ALA A 274 -10.86 11.67 -15.87
C ALA A 274 -9.83 12.67 -16.41
N ARG A 275 -8.60 12.64 -15.88
CA ARG A 275 -7.52 13.52 -16.34
C ARG A 275 -6.15 12.89 -16.21
N LYS A 276 -5.15 13.51 -16.82
CA LYS A 276 -3.75 13.19 -16.53
C LYS A 276 -3.35 13.86 -15.22
N ALA A 277 -2.72 13.09 -14.33
CA ALA A 277 -2.12 13.62 -13.12
C ALA A 277 -0.77 12.93 -12.85
N PRO A 278 0.19 13.62 -12.22
CA PRO A 278 1.44 13.01 -11.81
C PRO A 278 1.19 12.04 -10.65
N LEU A 279 1.58 10.78 -10.83
CA LEU A 279 1.64 9.79 -9.76
C LEU A 279 3.09 9.64 -9.30
N ASP A 280 3.30 9.52 -7.99
CA ASP A 280 4.59 9.07 -7.47
C ASP A 280 4.76 7.59 -7.82
N VAL A 281 5.84 7.27 -8.53
CA VAL A 281 6.19 5.94 -9.00
C VAL A 281 7.56 5.56 -8.42
N ILE A 282 7.69 4.29 -8.04
CA ILE A 282 8.95 3.68 -7.64
C ILE A 282 9.55 2.98 -8.85
N ILE A 283 10.80 3.30 -9.14
CA ILE A 283 11.57 2.68 -10.20
C ILE A 283 12.61 1.78 -9.58
N VAL A 284 12.61 0.50 -9.95
CA VAL A 284 13.67 -0.45 -9.62
C VAL A 284 14.77 -0.28 -10.66
N ASP A 285 15.90 0.29 -10.23
CA ASP A 285 17.06 0.56 -11.07
C ASP A 285 17.88 -0.71 -11.32
N GLU A 286 18.11 -1.46 -10.25
CA GLU A 286 18.91 -2.67 -10.26
C GLU A 286 18.51 -3.61 -9.13
N GLY A 287 18.89 -4.87 -9.27
CA GLY A 287 18.70 -5.91 -8.27
C GLY A 287 18.93 -7.29 -8.84
N ARG A 288 18.94 -8.28 -7.95
CA ARG A 288 19.04 -9.70 -8.28
C ARG A 288 17.65 -10.27 -8.51
N LYS A 289 17.52 -11.15 -9.50
CA LYS A 289 16.29 -11.92 -9.73
C LYS A 289 16.03 -12.93 -8.61
N THR A 290 17.11 -13.55 -8.13
CA THR A 290 17.08 -14.52 -7.03
C THR A 290 17.72 -13.94 -5.77
N PRO A 291 17.15 -14.21 -4.57
CA PRO A 291 17.71 -13.71 -3.33
C PRO A 291 19.10 -14.32 -3.07
N THR A 292 19.91 -13.65 -2.24
CA THR A 292 21.09 -14.25 -1.62
C THR A 292 20.67 -15.39 -0.68
N GLU A 293 21.61 -16.26 -0.33
CA GLU A 293 21.36 -17.34 0.64
C GLU A 293 20.91 -16.77 1.99
N ASN A 294 20.11 -17.54 2.73
CA ASN A 294 19.50 -17.13 4.01
C ASN A 294 20.53 -16.97 5.12
#